data_AF-A0A0F9TXY0-F1
#
_entry.id   AF-A0A0F9TXY0-F1
#
_cell.length_a   1.000
_cell.length_b   1.000
_cell.length_c   1.000
_cell.angle_alpha   90.00
_cell.angle_beta   90.00
_cell.angle_gamma   90.00
#
_symmetry.space_group_name_H-M   'P 1'
#
loop_
_entity.id
_entity.type
_entity.pdbx_description
1 polymer ?
#
loop_
_entity_poly.entity_id
_entity_poly.type
_entity_poly.pdbx_seq_one_letter_code
_entity_poly.pdbx_strand_id
1 'polypeptide(L)'
;MVRRRCHVGALLVVGLLCATAHGLEIVPTFTGDGELQWTEREKAVVRQAIADYEHAILEDVTIKVEFKFFRGKAEGQAMWYTAGTPPDGSKVRPWTKQLRHGVIVHVAVRKRLWFDPTPKTDDDVPSRAYDALTLYRHELGHMMGHRDSYCIDNWATSKWSDPWKARIDKRGIFDPDGMKVPMFPGSFGHTRKRGLMFPVMMPGRRWDIDETVAMLKLAYGYRTRSAGQVAVSSALSPLPGPVGISAIGPTGIPAIIGALIGLGALVGAALIALARETRGALGTCCGRRTG
;
A
#
# COMPACT_ATOMS: atom_id res chain seq x y z
N MET A 1 39.27 56.82 17.66
CA MET A 1 38.31 56.18 18.58
C MET A 1 37.25 55.46 17.74
N VAL A 2 37.40 54.15 17.48
CA VAL A 2 36.57 53.40 16.53
C VAL A 2 35.63 52.47 17.30
N ARG A 3 34.33 52.78 17.29
CA ARG A 3 33.28 51.94 17.90
C ARG A 3 32.91 50.81 16.95
N ARG A 4 33.29 49.57 17.28
CA ARG A 4 32.75 48.37 16.61
C ARG A 4 31.37 48.05 17.18
N ARG A 5 30.34 48.05 16.34
CA ARG A 5 29.00 47.55 16.68
C ARG A 5 28.98 46.03 16.46
N CYS A 6 28.75 45.28 17.52
CA CYS A 6 28.46 43.85 17.43
C CYS A 6 26.99 43.69 17.00
N HIS A 7 26.74 43.14 15.82
CA HIS A 7 25.42 42.67 15.43
C HIS A 7 25.21 41.27 15.99
N VAL A 8 24.30 41.15 16.95
CA VAL A 8 23.75 39.87 17.41
C VAL A 8 22.79 39.40 16.32
N GLY A 9 23.22 38.45 15.48
CA GLY A 9 22.35 37.80 14.51
C GLY A 9 21.40 36.84 15.23
N ALA A 10 20.11 37.13 15.19
CA ALA A 10 19.06 36.22 15.67
C ALA A 10 19.02 34.98 14.76
N LEU A 11 19.31 33.81 15.33
CA LEU A 11 19.19 32.53 14.65
C LEU A 11 17.70 32.15 14.63
N LEU A 12 17.04 32.32 13.49
CA LEU A 12 15.67 31.87 13.27
C LEU A 12 15.69 30.34 13.10
N VAL A 13 15.35 29.61 14.17
CA VAL A 13 15.11 28.16 14.11
C VAL A 13 13.74 27.95 13.47
N VAL A 14 13.72 27.68 12.16
CA VAL A 14 12.52 27.19 11.47
C VAL A 14 12.32 25.74 11.90
N GLY A 15 11.47 25.54 12.91
CA GLY A 15 11.00 24.22 13.30
C GLY A 15 10.17 23.63 12.16
N LEU A 16 10.79 22.76 11.37
CA LEU A 16 10.10 21.95 10.37
C LEU A 16 9.23 20.93 11.13
N LEU A 17 8.03 21.35 11.52
CA LEU A 17 6.98 20.43 11.95
C LEU A 17 6.59 19.62 10.72
N CYS A 18 7.24 18.47 10.52
CA CYS A 18 6.72 17.43 9.65
C CYS A 18 5.36 17.03 10.21
N ALA A 19 4.29 17.63 9.69
CA ALA A 19 2.96 17.07 9.83
C ALA A 19 3.09 15.62 9.33
N THR A 20 2.85 14.65 10.22
CA THR A 20 2.68 13.27 9.81
C THR A 20 1.53 13.28 8.83
N ALA A 21 1.84 13.15 7.54
CA ALA A 21 0.83 13.00 6.52
C ALA A 21 0.12 11.68 6.82
N HIS A 22 -0.99 11.74 7.55
CA HIS A 22 -1.82 10.58 7.81
C HIS A 22 -2.42 10.16 6.46
N GLY A 23 -1.95 9.02 5.97
CA GLY A 23 -2.42 8.37 4.75
C GLY A 23 -3.33 7.20 5.10
N LEU A 24 -3.66 6.40 4.10
CA LEU A 24 -4.47 5.19 4.32
C LEU A 24 -3.73 4.27 5.29
N GLU A 25 -4.45 3.80 6.31
CA GLU A 25 -3.97 2.77 7.24
C GLU A 25 -4.89 1.56 7.14
N ILE A 26 -4.35 0.39 6.82
CA ILE A 26 -5.06 -0.89 6.86
C ILE A 26 -4.46 -1.70 8.01
N VAL A 27 -5.28 -1.95 9.03
CA VAL A 27 -4.88 -2.70 10.23
C VAL A 27 -5.32 -4.16 10.07
N PRO A 28 -4.39 -5.10 9.77
CA PRO A 28 -4.73 -6.50 9.62
C PRO A 28 -4.89 -7.18 10.98
N THR A 29 -5.89 -8.05 11.10
CA THR A 29 -5.92 -9.11 12.11
C THR A 29 -5.81 -10.46 11.42
N PHE A 30 -5.06 -11.38 12.02
CA PHE A 30 -4.82 -12.71 11.46
C PHE A 30 -5.52 -13.77 12.30
N THR A 31 -6.54 -14.40 11.74
CA THR A 31 -7.30 -15.46 12.41
C THR A 31 -6.89 -16.81 11.81
N GLY A 32 -6.38 -17.70 12.64
CA GLY A 32 -6.13 -19.09 12.26
C GLY A 32 -7.42 -19.90 12.10
N ASP A 33 -7.28 -21.18 11.78
CA ASP A 33 -8.39 -22.13 11.71
C ASP A 33 -8.10 -23.34 12.61
N GLY A 34 -8.10 -23.08 13.92
CA GLY A 34 -7.76 -24.05 14.98
C GLY A 34 -6.31 -24.54 14.88
N GLU A 35 -6.09 -25.56 14.07
CA GLU A 35 -4.80 -26.22 13.83
C GLU A 35 -3.88 -25.40 12.90
N LEU A 36 -4.45 -24.55 12.06
CA LEU A 36 -3.69 -23.79 11.08
C LEU A 36 -3.47 -22.36 11.54
N GLN A 37 -2.20 -22.01 11.75
CA GLN A 37 -1.79 -20.66 12.15
C GLN A 37 -1.04 -19.97 11.00
N TRP A 38 -1.17 -18.64 10.96
CA TRP A 38 -0.41 -17.81 10.04
C TRP A 38 1.05 -17.76 10.45
N THR A 39 1.95 -18.11 9.54
CA THR A 39 3.39 -17.94 9.74
C THR A 39 3.79 -16.47 9.53
N GLU A 40 4.92 -16.05 10.08
CA GLU A 40 5.42 -14.68 9.89
C GLU A 40 5.69 -14.35 8.41
N ARG A 41 6.15 -15.34 7.63
CA ARG A 41 6.35 -15.18 6.18
C ARG A 41 5.04 -14.85 5.46
N GLU A 42 3.95 -15.53 5.80
CA GLU A 42 2.63 -15.28 5.20
C GLU A 42 2.08 -13.92 5.61
N LYS A 43 2.20 -13.57 6.90
CA LYS A 43 1.82 -12.25 7.40
C LYS A 43 2.62 -11.14 6.71
N ALA A 44 3.90 -11.35 6.45
CA ALA A 44 4.74 -10.38 5.76
C ALA A 44 4.29 -10.14 4.31
N VAL A 45 3.86 -11.17 3.58
CA VAL A 45 3.27 -11.00 2.24
C VAL A 45 1.98 -10.20 2.29
N VAL A 46 1.10 -10.48 3.26
CA VAL A 46 -0.13 -9.68 3.46
C VAL A 46 0.21 -8.22 3.78
N ARG A 47 1.20 -7.98 4.65
CA ARG A 47 1.66 -6.63 4.98
C ARG A 47 2.26 -5.91 3.77
N GLN A 48 2.96 -6.62 2.89
CA GLN A 48 3.45 -6.03 1.64
C GLN A 48 2.29 -5.60 0.74
N ALA A 49 1.28 -6.45 0.55
CA ALA A 49 0.09 -6.11 -0.23
C ALA A 49 -0.65 -4.88 0.34
N ILE A 50 -0.75 -4.79 1.67
CA ILE A 50 -1.28 -3.62 2.37
C ILE A 50 -0.43 -2.39 2.10
N ALA A 51 0.88 -2.48 2.30
CA ALA A 51 1.81 -1.37 2.13
C ALA A 51 1.75 -0.80 0.71
N ASP A 52 1.53 -1.62 -0.31
CA ASP A 52 1.35 -1.15 -1.69
C ASP A 52 0.16 -0.19 -1.78
N TYR A 53 -1.00 -0.54 -1.21
CA TYR A 53 -2.19 0.32 -1.22
C TYR A 53 -2.03 1.56 -0.32
N GLU A 54 -1.46 1.42 0.89
CA GLU A 54 -1.18 2.55 1.80
C GLU A 54 -0.19 3.55 1.17
N HIS A 55 0.77 3.04 0.40
CA HIS A 55 1.71 3.86 -0.37
C HIS A 55 1.07 4.47 -1.63
N ALA A 56 0.03 3.87 -2.21
CA ALA A 56 -0.62 4.46 -3.37
C ALA A 56 -1.70 5.50 -3.01
N ILE A 57 -2.41 5.29 -1.89
CA ILE A 57 -3.61 6.05 -1.52
C ILE A 57 -3.32 6.95 -0.31
N LEU A 58 -3.72 8.22 -0.43
CA LEU A 58 -3.45 9.29 0.54
C LEU A 58 -4.65 9.63 1.43
N GLU A 59 -5.68 8.79 1.44
CA GLU A 59 -6.87 9.05 2.24
C GLU A 59 -6.57 8.91 3.73
N ASP A 60 -6.92 9.93 4.52
CA ASP A 60 -6.65 9.95 5.96
C ASP A 60 -7.74 9.14 6.70
N VAL A 61 -7.63 7.81 6.57
CA VAL A 61 -8.63 6.85 7.08
C VAL A 61 -7.94 5.56 7.54
N THR A 62 -8.52 4.94 8.56
CA THR A 62 -8.11 3.61 9.04
C THR A 62 -9.18 2.57 8.70
N ILE A 63 -8.78 1.45 8.12
CA ILE A 63 -9.64 0.30 7.79
C ILE A 63 -9.13 -0.93 8.54
N LYS A 64 -10.03 -1.64 9.22
CA LYS A 64 -9.71 -2.93 9.87
C LYS A 64 -10.09 -4.08 8.95
N VAL A 65 -9.18 -5.04 8.78
CA VAL A 65 -9.37 -6.16 7.86
C VAL A 65 -8.96 -7.47 8.52
N GLU A 66 -9.87 -8.43 8.56
CA GLU A 66 -9.56 -9.78 9.04
C GLU A 66 -9.05 -10.66 7.91
N PHE A 67 -7.85 -11.23 8.05
CA PHE A 67 -7.34 -12.28 7.19
C PHE A 67 -7.51 -13.63 7.89
N LYS A 68 -8.30 -14.53 7.30
CA LYS A 68 -8.61 -15.82 7.92
C LYS A 68 -8.46 -16.99 6.96
N PHE A 69 -8.04 -18.13 7.51
CA PHE A 69 -8.10 -19.39 6.79
C PHE A 69 -9.53 -19.95 6.83
N PHE A 70 -9.93 -20.61 5.73
CA PHE A 70 -11.26 -21.20 5.60
C PHE A 70 -11.18 -22.64 5.09
N ARG A 71 -11.81 -23.56 5.83
CA ARG A 71 -12.07 -24.96 5.45
C ARG A 71 -13.53 -25.12 5.08
N GLY A 72 -13.84 -24.97 3.80
CA GLY A 72 -15.18 -25.21 3.27
C GLY A 72 -15.15 -25.15 1.76
N LYS A 73 -16.28 -25.37 1.09
CA LYS A 73 -16.35 -25.15 -0.36
C LYS A 73 -16.30 -23.64 -0.60
N ALA A 74 -15.11 -23.10 -0.87
CA ALA A 74 -14.97 -21.73 -1.34
C ALA A 74 -15.08 -21.70 -2.87
N GLU A 75 -15.81 -20.73 -3.38
CA GLU A 75 -15.69 -20.31 -4.77
C GLU A 75 -14.39 -19.51 -4.89
N GLY A 76 -13.31 -20.15 -5.34
CA GLY A 76 -12.02 -19.49 -5.56
C GLY A 76 -10.94 -19.83 -4.54
N GLN A 77 -9.79 -19.16 -4.69
CA GLN A 77 -8.57 -19.40 -3.92
C GLN A 77 -8.52 -18.53 -2.66
N ALA A 78 -8.94 -17.28 -2.80
CA ALA A 78 -9.31 -16.40 -1.72
C ALA A 78 -10.61 -15.67 -2.10
N MET A 79 -11.21 -14.99 -1.14
CA MET A 79 -12.34 -14.12 -1.37
C MET A 79 -12.37 -13.02 -0.32
N TRP A 80 -12.39 -11.79 -0.79
CA TRP A 80 -12.79 -10.65 0.02
C TRP A 80 -14.30 -10.68 0.29
N TYR A 81 -14.69 -10.34 1.51
CA TYR A 81 -16.07 -10.11 1.89
C TYR A 81 -16.20 -8.84 2.72
N THR A 82 -17.41 -8.29 2.69
CA THR A 82 -17.85 -7.20 3.55
C THR A 82 -19.04 -7.66 4.39
N ALA A 83 -19.17 -7.12 5.59
CA ALA A 83 -20.34 -7.29 6.44
C ALA A 83 -20.76 -5.97 7.05
N GLY A 84 -22.03 -5.88 7.45
CA GLY A 84 -22.63 -4.66 7.99
C GLY A 84 -23.41 -3.88 6.94
N THR A 85 -24.30 -3.02 7.41
CA THR A 85 -25.20 -2.22 6.57
C THR A 85 -24.93 -0.75 6.86
N PRO A 86 -24.38 0.01 5.89
CA PRO A 86 -24.21 1.44 6.06
C PRO A 86 -25.57 2.15 6.08
N PRO A 87 -25.71 3.29 6.78
CA PRO A 87 -26.93 4.08 6.75
C PRO A 87 -27.26 4.55 5.33
N ASP A 88 -28.54 4.66 5.01
CA ASP A 88 -28.98 5.29 3.76
C ASP A 88 -28.47 6.73 3.67
N GLY A 89 -27.97 7.12 2.50
CA GLY A 89 -27.53 8.48 2.18
C GLY A 89 -26.10 8.79 2.63
N SER A 90 -25.38 7.78 3.15
CA SER A 90 -24.05 7.97 3.76
C SER A 90 -22.91 8.11 2.75
N LYS A 91 -23.15 8.09 1.43
CA LYS A 91 -22.11 8.05 0.39
C LYS A 91 -21.09 6.96 0.70
N VAL A 92 -21.54 5.71 0.60
CA VAL A 92 -20.75 4.55 1.01
C VAL A 92 -19.36 4.53 0.35
N ARG A 93 -18.37 4.22 1.17
CA ARG A 93 -16.95 4.03 0.83
C ARG A 93 -16.43 2.79 1.56
N PRO A 94 -15.28 2.23 1.15
CA PRO A 94 -14.69 1.10 1.86
C PRO A 94 -14.56 1.35 3.36
N TRP A 95 -14.11 2.54 3.76
CA TRP A 95 -13.92 2.92 5.16
C TRP A 95 -15.20 3.41 5.88
N THR A 96 -16.39 3.20 5.33
CA THR A 96 -17.64 3.56 6.03
C THR A 96 -17.74 2.77 7.34
N LYS A 97 -17.93 3.46 8.47
CA LYS A 97 -17.79 2.93 9.85
C LYS A 97 -18.56 1.63 10.15
N GLN A 98 -19.69 1.39 9.48
CA GLN A 98 -20.53 0.21 9.67
C GLN A 98 -20.02 -1.02 8.90
N LEU A 99 -19.12 -0.83 7.94
CA LEU A 99 -18.54 -1.91 7.15
C LEU A 99 -17.43 -2.60 7.92
N ARG A 100 -17.42 -3.92 7.83
CA ARG A 100 -16.36 -4.79 8.32
C ARG A 100 -15.84 -5.60 7.14
N HIS A 101 -14.53 -5.68 6.99
CA HIS A 101 -13.91 -6.40 5.89
C HIS A 101 -13.22 -7.65 6.38
N GLY A 102 -13.23 -8.68 5.55
CA GLY A 102 -12.29 -9.76 5.70
C GLY A 102 -11.89 -10.36 4.36
N VAL A 103 -10.78 -11.06 4.39
CA VAL A 103 -10.25 -11.86 3.29
C VAL A 103 -10.16 -13.28 3.80
N ILE A 104 -10.92 -14.19 3.18
CA ILE A 104 -10.79 -15.61 3.44
C ILE A 104 -9.83 -16.24 2.45
N VAL A 105 -8.94 -17.09 2.94
CA VAL A 105 -8.01 -17.87 2.11
C VAL A 105 -8.35 -19.34 2.27
N HIS A 106 -8.63 -20.01 1.16
CA HIS A 106 -8.97 -21.41 1.20
C HIS A 106 -7.73 -22.26 1.54
N VAL A 107 -7.79 -23.07 2.59
CA VAL A 107 -6.60 -23.77 3.09
C VAL A 107 -5.92 -24.68 2.06
N ALA A 108 -6.69 -25.23 1.11
CA ALA A 108 -6.14 -26.10 0.07
C ALA A 108 -5.26 -25.35 -0.94
N VAL A 109 -5.46 -24.03 -1.15
CA VAL A 109 -4.60 -23.27 -2.07
C VAL A 109 -3.26 -22.93 -1.43
N ARG A 110 -3.19 -22.84 -0.10
CA ARG A 110 -2.00 -22.42 0.65
C ARG A 110 -0.72 -23.11 0.18
N LYS A 111 -0.75 -24.42 -0.05
CA LYS A 111 0.42 -25.21 -0.49
C LYS A 111 0.88 -24.91 -1.93
N ARG A 112 0.04 -24.25 -2.72
CA ARG A 112 0.30 -23.86 -4.13
C ARG A 112 0.71 -22.40 -4.26
N LEU A 113 0.64 -21.64 -3.15
CA LEU A 113 1.02 -20.24 -3.11
C LEU A 113 2.52 -20.10 -2.86
N TRP A 114 3.14 -19.20 -3.62
CA TRP A 114 4.47 -18.68 -3.40
C TRP A 114 4.38 -17.45 -2.50
N PHE A 115 4.97 -17.52 -1.32
CA PHE A 115 4.98 -16.43 -0.36
C PHE A 115 6.31 -15.68 -0.45
N ASP A 116 6.35 -14.58 -1.19
CA ASP A 116 7.53 -13.72 -1.26
C ASP A 116 7.22 -12.34 -0.68
N PRO A 117 7.67 -12.05 0.55
CA PRO A 117 7.40 -10.76 1.19
C PRO A 117 8.33 -9.64 0.71
N THR A 118 9.40 -9.96 -0.02
CA THR A 118 10.40 -8.98 -0.46
C THR A 118 10.68 -9.18 -1.95
N PRO A 119 9.65 -8.99 -2.79
CA PRO A 119 9.77 -9.19 -4.23
C PRO A 119 10.88 -8.28 -4.78
N LYS A 120 11.80 -8.85 -5.56
CA LYS A 120 12.84 -8.06 -6.23
C LYS A 120 12.35 -7.56 -7.58
N THR A 121 11.53 -8.37 -8.25
CA THR A 121 10.98 -8.11 -9.60
C THR A 121 9.64 -8.84 -9.76
N ASP A 122 8.82 -8.46 -10.74
CA ASP A 122 7.58 -9.19 -11.03
C ASP A 122 7.78 -10.60 -11.62
N ASP A 123 8.99 -10.89 -12.10
CA ASP A 123 9.35 -12.15 -12.75
C ASP A 123 10.09 -13.13 -11.82
N ASP A 124 10.20 -12.85 -10.52
CA ASP A 124 10.88 -13.73 -9.55
C ASP A 124 9.99 -14.90 -9.05
N VAL A 125 8.74 -14.96 -9.50
CA VAL A 125 7.79 -16.00 -9.13
C VAL A 125 8.12 -17.30 -9.88
N PRO A 126 8.26 -18.45 -9.18
CA PRO A 126 8.44 -19.73 -9.84
C PRO A 126 7.31 -20.03 -10.84
N SER A 127 7.66 -20.48 -12.05
CA SER A 127 6.74 -20.63 -13.18
C SER A 127 5.47 -21.47 -12.92
N ARG A 128 5.51 -22.37 -11.94
CA ARG A 128 4.40 -23.27 -11.55
C ARG A 128 3.66 -22.84 -10.28
N ALA A 129 4.17 -21.84 -9.56
CA ALA A 129 3.57 -21.38 -8.33
C ALA A 129 2.64 -20.20 -8.61
N TYR A 130 1.59 -20.05 -7.81
CA TYR A 130 0.79 -18.83 -7.85
C TYR A 130 1.32 -17.85 -6.82
N ASP A 131 1.43 -16.58 -7.19
CA ASP A 131 1.98 -15.56 -6.30
C ASP A 131 0.97 -15.14 -5.22
N ALA A 132 1.31 -15.33 -3.94
CA ALA A 132 0.43 -14.95 -2.83
C ALA A 132 0.23 -13.43 -2.74
N LEU A 133 1.26 -12.65 -3.09
CA LEU A 133 1.20 -11.19 -3.05
C LEU A 133 0.15 -10.68 -4.04
N THR A 134 0.14 -11.18 -5.27
CA THR A 134 -0.90 -10.93 -6.27
C THR A 134 -2.30 -11.29 -5.75
N LEU A 135 -2.46 -12.45 -5.11
CA LEU A 135 -3.75 -12.86 -4.54
C LEU A 135 -4.24 -11.83 -3.52
N TYR A 136 -3.40 -11.43 -2.57
CA TYR A 136 -3.82 -10.45 -1.55
C TYR A 136 -4.05 -9.05 -2.14
N ARG A 137 -3.25 -8.62 -3.12
CA ARG A 137 -3.49 -7.36 -3.85
C ARG A 137 -4.83 -7.35 -4.57
N HIS A 138 -5.24 -8.49 -5.13
CA HIS A 138 -6.53 -8.68 -5.80
C HIS A 138 -7.70 -8.52 -4.82
N GLU A 139 -7.66 -9.27 -3.71
CA GLU A 139 -8.73 -9.20 -2.70
C GLU A 139 -8.82 -7.83 -2.04
N LEU A 140 -7.68 -7.17 -1.80
CA LEU A 140 -7.65 -5.78 -1.35
C LEU A 140 -8.18 -4.82 -2.43
N GLY A 141 -8.00 -5.11 -3.71
CA GLY A 141 -8.60 -4.32 -4.80
C GLY A 141 -10.13 -4.32 -4.73
N HIS A 142 -10.74 -5.49 -4.50
CA HIS A 142 -12.18 -5.58 -4.23
C HIS A 142 -12.57 -4.79 -2.98
N MET A 143 -11.83 -4.95 -1.89
CA MET A 143 -12.05 -4.21 -0.65
C MET A 143 -12.05 -2.69 -0.88
N MET A 144 -11.12 -2.20 -1.70
CA MET A 144 -11.00 -0.77 -1.99
C MET A 144 -12.08 -0.25 -2.96
N GLY A 145 -13.00 -1.08 -3.44
CA GLY A 145 -14.15 -0.66 -4.24
C GLY A 145 -14.14 -1.17 -5.69
N HIS A 146 -13.21 -2.05 -6.07
CA HIS A 146 -13.19 -2.63 -7.43
C HIS A 146 -14.25 -3.73 -7.58
N ARG A 147 -15.52 -3.39 -7.36
CA ARG A 147 -16.68 -4.28 -7.44
C ARG A 147 -17.98 -3.49 -7.60
N ASP A 148 -18.86 -3.98 -8.46
CA ASP A 148 -20.22 -3.46 -8.53
C ASP A 148 -21.06 -3.87 -7.32
N SER A 149 -22.11 -3.10 -7.06
CA SER A 149 -23.08 -3.32 -5.99
C SER A 149 -22.49 -3.36 -4.57
N TYR A 150 -21.30 -2.80 -4.38
CA TYR A 150 -20.64 -2.75 -3.07
C TYR A 150 -20.86 -1.41 -2.37
N CYS A 151 -20.29 -0.32 -2.92
CA CYS A 151 -20.42 1.03 -2.35
C CYS A 151 -21.71 1.72 -2.81
N ILE A 152 -22.86 1.05 -2.62
CA ILE A 152 -24.17 1.57 -3.00
C ILE A 152 -24.65 2.56 -1.94
N ASP A 153 -24.97 3.78 -2.36
CA ASP A 153 -25.66 4.76 -1.52
C ASP A 153 -27.18 4.53 -1.58
N ASN A 154 -27.89 4.65 -0.45
CA ASN A 154 -29.37 4.51 -0.32
C ASN A 154 -29.96 3.18 -0.82
N TRP A 155 -29.78 2.11 -0.04
CA TRP A 155 -30.30 0.77 -0.37
C TRP A 155 -31.82 0.70 -0.42
N ALA A 156 -32.52 1.52 0.37
CA ALA A 156 -33.97 1.48 0.49
C ALA A 156 -34.73 2.33 -0.55
N THR A 157 -34.04 2.98 -1.48
CA THR A 157 -34.67 3.92 -2.44
C THR A 157 -34.37 3.56 -3.88
N SER A 158 -35.22 4.00 -4.80
CA SER A 158 -34.97 3.92 -6.24
C SER A 158 -33.82 4.83 -6.72
N LYS A 159 -33.20 5.62 -5.83
CA LYS A 159 -32.12 6.58 -6.10
C LYS A 159 -30.74 6.07 -5.67
N TRP A 160 -30.57 4.75 -5.69
CA TRP A 160 -29.28 4.14 -5.45
C TRP A 160 -28.19 4.61 -6.43
N SER A 161 -26.99 4.86 -5.91
CA SER A 161 -25.82 5.21 -6.73
C SER A 161 -24.68 4.23 -6.47
N ASP A 162 -24.12 3.66 -7.53
CA ASP A 162 -22.93 2.82 -7.50
C ASP A 162 -21.81 3.56 -8.26
N PRO A 163 -20.86 4.19 -7.56
CA PRO A 163 -19.79 4.97 -8.20
C PRO A 163 -18.90 4.15 -9.13
N TRP A 164 -18.75 2.84 -8.86
CA TRP A 164 -17.97 1.94 -9.70
C TRP A 164 -18.71 1.63 -10.99
N LYS A 165 -19.94 1.10 -10.86
CA LYS A 165 -20.77 0.72 -12.01
C LYS A 165 -21.13 1.91 -12.89
N ALA A 166 -21.23 3.12 -12.33
CA ALA A 166 -21.46 4.35 -13.10
C ALA A 166 -20.34 4.68 -14.10
N ARG A 167 -19.14 4.07 -13.96
CA ARG A 167 -18.03 4.24 -14.91
C ARG A 167 -17.98 3.18 -16.01
N ILE A 168 -18.86 2.19 -15.95
CA ILE A 168 -18.90 1.06 -16.88
C ILE A 168 -20.04 1.29 -17.88
N ASP A 169 -19.70 1.34 -19.17
CA ASP A 169 -20.69 1.51 -20.22
C ASP A 169 -21.54 0.26 -20.45
N LYS A 170 -22.59 0.38 -21.28
CA LYS A 170 -23.49 -0.75 -21.62
C LYS A 170 -22.80 -1.92 -22.33
N ARG A 171 -21.57 -1.74 -22.82
CA ARG A 171 -20.76 -2.80 -23.45
C ARG A 171 -19.85 -3.51 -22.44
N GLY A 172 -19.87 -3.07 -21.18
CA GLY A 172 -19.00 -3.60 -20.13
C GLY A 172 -17.59 -3.05 -20.23
N ILE A 173 -17.41 -1.79 -20.63
CA ILE A 173 -16.11 -1.12 -20.67
C ILE A 173 -16.07 -0.03 -19.60
N PHE A 174 -15.09 -0.09 -18.71
CA PHE A 174 -14.74 1.00 -17.82
C PHE A 174 -13.92 2.04 -18.61
N ASP A 175 -14.52 3.18 -18.93
CA ASP A 175 -13.90 4.22 -19.80
C ASP A 175 -13.94 5.67 -19.27
N PRO A 176 -13.74 5.93 -17.96
CA PRO A 176 -13.40 7.28 -17.53
C PRO A 176 -12.01 7.67 -18.06
N ASP A 177 -11.88 8.92 -18.49
CA ASP A 177 -10.64 9.53 -19.01
C ASP A 177 -9.95 8.73 -20.14
N GLY A 178 -10.72 7.93 -20.89
CA GLY A 178 -10.21 7.18 -22.04
C GLY A 178 -9.47 5.89 -21.70
N MET A 179 -9.60 5.36 -20.48
CA MET A 179 -8.88 4.18 -20.00
C MET A 179 -9.25 2.88 -20.74
N LYS A 180 -10.48 2.77 -21.27
CA LYS A 180 -10.96 1.66 -22.12
C LYS A 180 -10.67 0.25 -21.56
N VAL A 181 -10.92 0.01 -20.28
CA VAL A 181 -10.69 -1.31 -19.64
C VAL A 181 -11.92 -2.20 -19.80
N PRO A 182 -11.84 -3.35 -20.51
CA PRO A 182 -12.97 -4.25 -20.64
C PRO A 182 -13.19 -5.06 -19.35
N MET A 183 -14.43 -5.07 -18.87
CA MET A 183 -14.88 -5.80 -17.68
C MET A 183 -15.29 -7.23 -18.02
N PHE A 184 -14.98 -8.19 -17.16
CA PHE A 184 -15.27 -9.61 -17.36
C PHE A 184 -16.78 -9.84 -17.63
N PRO A 185 -17.18 -10.66 -18.63
CA PRO A 185 -18.60 -10.87 -18.92
C PRO A 185 -19.33 -11.40 -17.69
N GLY A 186 -20.42 -10.74 -17.30
CA GLY A 186 -21.21 -11.13 -16.13
C GLY A 186 -20.55 -10.84 -14.77
N SER A 187 -19.36 -10.23 -14.74
CA SER A 187 -18.67 -9.86 -13.50
C SER A 187 -18.05 -8.47 -13.62
N PHE A 188 -18.72 -7.47 -13.05
CA PHE A 188 -18.24 -6.09 -13.07
C PHE A 188 -17.25 -5.78 -11.94
N GLY A 189 -16.81 -6.77 -11.16
CA GLY A 189 -15.67 -6.66 -10.26
C GLY A 189 -14.34 -7.06 -10.87
N HIS A 190 -14.33 -7.64 -12.08
CA HIS A 190 -13.15 -8.22 -12.70
C HIS A 190 -12.90 -7.66 -14.10
N THR A 191 -11.66 -7.71 -14.57
CA THR A 191 -11.26 -7.32 -15.92
C THR A 191 -11.18 -8.53 -16.86
N ARG A 192 -11.36 -8.34 -18.17
CA ARG A 192 -11.26 -9.42 -19.19
C ARG A 192 -9.83 -9.78 -19.55
N LYS A 193 -8.92 -8.84 -19.39
CA LYS A 193 -7.53 -8.98 -19.78
C LYS A 193 -6.69 -9.38 -18.57
N ARG A 194 -5.63 -10.15 -18.83
CA ARG A 194 -4.66 -10.57 -17.82
C ARG A 194 -4.12 -9.33 -17.11
N GLY A 195 -4.38 -9.24 -15.82
CA GLY A 195 -4.06 -8.11 -14.96
C GLY A 195 -4.43 -8.46 -13.52
N LEU A 196 -4.19 -7.55 -12.58
CA LEU A 196 -4.44 -7.81 -11.16
C LEU A 196 -5.89 -8.26 -10.91
N MET A 197 -6.87 -7.60 -11.52
CA MET A 197 -8.31 -7.88 -11.32
C MET A 197 -8.88 -8.92 -12.31
N PHE A 198 -8.04 -9.72 -12.96
CA PHE A 198 -8.49 -10.86 -13.76
C PHE A 198 -8.99 -11.98 -12.82
N PRO A 199 -10.15 -12.63 -13.08
CA PRO A 199 -10.74 -13.56 -12.11
C PRO A 199 -10.01 -14.91 -12.02
N VAL A 200 -8.96 -15.11 -12.81
CA VAL A 200 -8.18 -16.34 -12.83
C VAL A 200 -6.72 -16.02 -12.54
N MET A 201 -6.21 -16.54 -11.43
CA MET A 201 -4.80 -16.38 -11.09
C MET A 201 -3.92 -17.19 -12.04
N MET A 202 -2.88 -16.56 -12.59
CA MET A 202 -1.93 -17.18 -13.52
C MET A 202 -0.66 -17.57 -12.76
N PRO A 203 -0.15 -18.81 -12.90
CA PRO A 203 1.09 -19.19 -12.25
C PRO A 203 2.30 -18.47 -12.88
N GLY A 204 3.37 -18.28 -12.09
CA GLY A 204 4.61 -17.66 -12.54
C GLY A 204 4.49 -16.18 -12.88
N ARG A 205 3.46 -15.49 -12.38
CA ARG A 205 3.22 -14.07 -12.65
C ARG A 205 2.87 -13.34 -11.36
N ARG A 206 3.48 -12.17 -11.19
CA ARG A 206 3.05 -11.14 -10.25
C ARG A 206 2.33 -10.02 -10.97
N TRP A 207 1.34 -9.42 -10.33
CA TRP A 207 0.65 -8.23 -10.82
C TRP A 207 0.67 -7.13 -9.75
N ASP A 208 0.98 -5.91 -10.19
CA ASP A 208 0.96 -4.69 -9.38
C ASP A 208 -0.41 -4.04 -9.33
N ILE A 209 -0.55 -3.06 -8.44
CA ILE A 209 -1.82 -2.39 -8.15
C ILE A 209 -2.09 -1.14 -9.01
N ASP A 210 -1.14 -0.72 -9.87
CA ASP A 210 -1.18 0.59 -10.54
C ASP A 210 -2.45 0.82 -11.36
N GLU A 211 -2.82 -0.13 -12.23
CA GLU A 211 -4.05 -0.05 -13.03
C GLU A 211 -5.28 -0.02 -12.11
N THR A 212 -5.32 -0.89 -11.10
CA THR A 212 -6.41 -0.96 -10.11
C THR A 212 -6.57 0.36 -9.36
N VAL A 213 -5.48 0.97 -8.88
CA VAL A 213 -5.49 2.26 -8.19
C VAL A 213 -5.95 3.38 -9.13
N ALA A 214 -5.51 3.37 -10.38
CA ALA A 214 -5.96 4.35 -11.37
C ALA A 214 -7.49 4.26 -11.59
N MET A 215 -8.03 3.04 -11.72
CA MET A 215 -9.48 2.84 -11.83
C MET A 215 -10.21 3.30 -10.56
N LEU A 216 -9.71 2.95 -9.38
CA LEU A 216 -10.30 3.36 -8.10
C LEU A 216 -10.32 4.89 -7.94
N LYS A 217 -9.25 5.58 -8.35
CA LYS A 217 -9.19 7.04 -8.39
C LYS A 217 -10.29 7.63 -9.28
N LEU A 218 -10.47 7.09 -10.49
CA LEU A 218 -11.48 7.59 -11.43
C LEU A 218 -12.92 7.28 -10.98
N ALA A 219 -13.13 6.11 -10.34
CA ALA A 219 -14.43 5.72 -9.82
C ALA A 219 -14.84 6.54 -8.58
N TYR A 220 -13.95 6.65 -7.60
CA TYR A 220 -14.29 7.16 -6.26
C TYR A 220 -13.69 8.53 -5.92
N GLY A 221 -12.75 9.02 -6.73
CA GLY A 221 -12.05 10.28 -6.49
C GLY A 221 -10.93 10.20 -5.46
N TYR A 222 -10.31 9.01 -5.27
CA TYR A 222 -9.24 8.85 -4.28
C TYR A 222 -8.09 9.81 -4.50
N ARG A 223 -7.60 10.41 -3.43
CA ARG A 223 -6.30 11.08 -3.41
C ARG A 223 -5.23 10.01 -3.53
N THR A 224 -4.43 10.07 -4.59
CA THR A 224 -3.33 9.14 -4.83
C THR A 224 -2.03 9.88 -4.94
N ARG A 225 -0.91 9.22 -4.60
CA ARG A 225 0.42 9.73 -4.94
C ARG A 225 0.54 9.77 -6.47
N SER A 226 1.16 10.81 -7.02
CA SER A 226 1.44 10.87 -8.47
C SER A 226 2.48 9.80 -8.82
N ALA A 227 2.38 9.17 -9.99
CA ALA A 227 3.34 8.15 -10.43
C ALA A 227 4.81 8.62 -10.35
N GLY A 228 5.07 9.93 -10.53
CA GLY A 228 6.41 10.53 -10.40
C GLY A 228 6.95 10.67 -8.97
N GLN A 229 6.11 10.61 -7.93
CA GLN A 229 6.55 10.63 -6.53
C GLN A 229 6.87 9.23 -5.97
N VAL A 230 6.30 8.18 -6.56
CA VAL A 230 6.51 6.78 -6.14
C VAL A 230 7.95 6.34 -6.46
N ALA A 231 8.49 6.75 -7.61
CA ALA A 231 9.84 6.38 -8.05
C ALA A 231 10.98 6.94 -7.16
N VAL A 232 10.75 8.06 -6.46
CA VAL A 232 11.79 8.72 -5.64
C VAL A 232 11.88 8.11 -4.23
N SER A 233 10.76 7.60 -3.69
CA SER A 233 10.73 6.98 -2.35
C SER A 233 11.34 5.57 -2.32
N SER A 234 11.20 4.80 -3.39
CA SER A 234 11.79 3.45 -3.48
C SER A 234 13.33 3.45 -3.57
N ALA A 235 13.93 4.58 -3.94
CA ALA A 235 15.39 4.74 -3.98
C ALA A 235 16.03 5.09 -2.62
N LEU A 236 15.22 5.48 -1.62
CA LEU A 236 15.71 6.09 -0.38
C LEU A 236 15.33 5.35 0.90
N SER A 237 14.59 4.25 0.82
CA SER A 237 14.36 3.37 1.98
C SER A 237 15.52 2.39 2.12
N PRO A 238 16.43 2.53 3.12
CA PRO A 238 17.36 1.45 3.42
C PRO A 238 16.56 0.22 3.84
N LEU A 239 16.86 -0.91 3.19
CA LEU A 239 16.35 -2.23 3.58
C LEU A 239 16.53 -2.39 5.10
N PRO A 240 15.52 -2.88 5.85
CA PRO A 240 15.77 -3.34 7.20
C PRO A 240 16.84 -4.43 7.12
N GLY A 241 17.99 -4.15 7.75
CA GLY A 241 19.11 -5.08 7.76
C GLY A 241 18.68 -6.45 8.29
N PRO A 242 19.40 -7.53 7.93
CA PRO A 242 19.07 -8.86 8.39
C PRO A 242 19.02 -8.88 9.92
N VAL A 243 17.87 -9.25 10.47
CA VAL A 243 17.73 -9.57 11.90
C VAL A 243 18.61 -10.80 12.13
N GLY A 244 19.71 -10.60 12.85
CA GLY A 244 20.62 -11.68 13.22
C GLY A 244 19.86 -12.76 13.99
N ILE A 245 19.74 -13.94 13.39
CA ILE A 245 19.20 -15.12 14.07
C ILE A 245 20.28 -15.57 15.04
N SER A 246 20.15 -15.18 16.30
CA SER A 246 21.00 -15.69 17.37
C SER A 246 20.68 -17.17 17.57
N ALA A 247 21.65 -18.04 17.28
CA ALA A 247 21.56 -19.47 17.53
C ALA A 247 21.58 -19.72 19.04
N ILE A 248 20.41 -20.07 19.59
CA ILE A 248 20.29 -20.53 20.98
C ILE A 248 20.57 -22.05 20.98
N GLY A 249 21.75 -22.42 21.49
CA GLY A 249 22.03 -23.78 21.93
C GLY A 249 21.27 -24.12 23.21
N PRO A 250 21.06 -25.41 23.52
CA PRO A 250 20.24 -25.82 24.64
C PRO A 250 21.06 -25.74 25.94
N THR A 251 20.78 -24.76 26.80
CA THR A 251 20.78 -24.89 28.28
C THR A 251 20.53 -23.52 28.96
N GLY A 252 19.42 -23.42 29.69
CA GLY A 252 19.35 -22.78 31.02
C GLY A 252 19.32 -21.25 31.20
N ILE A 253 18.14 -20.75 31.59
CA ILE A 253 17.85 -19.68 32.60
C ILE A 253 18.01 -18.20 32.17
N PRO A 254 17.03 -17.31 32.47
CA PRO A 254 16.97 -15.95 31.91
C PRO A 254 17.68 -14.91 32.79
N ALA A 255 18.36 -13.95 32.17
CA ALA A 255 18.78 -12.71 32.79
C ALA A 255 18.02 -11.52 32.16
N ILE A 256 17.20 -10.87 33.00
CA ILE A 256 16.62 -9.55 32.73
C ILE A 256 17.72 -8.52 32.99
N ILE A 257 18.18 -7.81 31.95
CA ILE A 257 18.90 -6.53 32.10
C ILE A 257 18.41 -5.60 30.98
N GLY A 258 17.88 -4.45 31.38
CA GLY A 258 17.44 -3.40 30.47
C GLY A 258 18.62 -2.65 29.84
N ALA A 259 18.40 -2.15 28.62
CA ALA A 259 19.21 -1.11 28.03
C ALA A 259 18.34 -0.22 27.13
N LEU A 260 17.94 0.91 27.69
CA LEU A 260 17.43 2.10 27.00
C LEU A 260 18.66 2.97 26.68
N ILE A 261 19.15 2.97 25.43
CA ILE A 261 20.14 3.96 24.97
C ILE A 261 19.84 4.39 23.53
N GLY A 262 19.27 5.61 23.42
CA GLY A 262 19.77 6.69 22.57
C GLY A 262 19.91 6.46 21.06
N LEU A 263 18.81 6.61 20.31
CA LEU A 263 18.85 6.85 18.86
C LEU A 263 18.66 8.35 18.57
N GLY A 264 19.67 9.17 18.91
CA GLY A 264 19.61 10.64 18.76
C GLY A 264 20.79 11.29 18.02
N ALA A 265 21.83 10.54 17.66
CA ALA A 265 23.11 11.14 17.24
C ALA A 265 23.51 10.94 15.76
N LEU A 266 22.72 10.24 14.94
CA LEU A 266 23.11 9.93 13.56
C LEU A 266 22.51 10.84 12.47
N VAL A 267 21.54 11.70 12.81
CA VAL A 267 20.92 12.62 11.84
C VAL A 267 21.68 13.97 11.74
N GLY A 268 22.48 14.32 12.75
CA GLY A 268 23.20 15.62 12.78
C GLY A 268 24.45 15.70 11.89
N ALA A 269 25.12 14.59 11.61
CA ALA A 269 26.38 14.60 10.86
C ALA A 269 26.18 14.70 9.33
N ALA A 270 25.06 14.20 8.80
CA ALA A 270 24.79 14.23 7.36
C ALA A 270 24.42 15.64 6.85
N LEU A 271 23.81 16.49 7.69
CA LEU A 271 23.42 17.85 7.29
C LEU A 271 24.58 18.86 7.30
N ILE A 272 25.67 18.58 8.02
CA ILE A 272 26.85 19.47 8.06
C ILE A 272 27.77 19.23 6.85
N ALA A 273 27.75 18.05 6.24
CA ALA A 273 28.55 17.74 5.05
C ALA A 273 28.02 18.45 3.77
N LEU A 274 26.70 18.59 3.61
CA LEU A 274 26.13 19.26 2.43
C LEU A 274 26.23 20.80 2.43
N ALA A 275 26.46 21.43 3.59
CA ALA A 275 26.62 22.89 3.67
C ALA A 275 28.03 23.37 3.29
N ARG A 276 28.99 22.45 3.07
CA ARG A 276 30.39 22.79 2.78
C ARG A 276 30.73 22.77 1.28
N GLU A 277 29.85 22.24 0.43
CA GLU A 277 30.11 22.07 -1.01
C GLU A 277 29.53 23.18 -1.89
N THR A 278 28.65 24.05 -1.35
CA THR A 278 28.01 25.15 -2.11
C THR A 278 28.74 26.50 -2.02
N ARG A 279 29.94 26.58 -1.41
CA ARG A 279 30.78 27.81 -1.39
C ARG A 279 31.94 27.81 -2.39
N GLY A 280 31.95 26.91 -3.37
CA GLY A 280 33.05 26.78 -4.35
C GLY A 280 32.85 27.41 -5.73
N ALA A 281 31.66 27.92 -6.07
CA ALA A 281 31.34 28.25 -7.47
C ALA A 281 30.75 29.66 -7.67
N LEU A 282 31.45 30.71 -7.22
CA LEU A 282 31.19 32.09 -7.66
C LEU A 282 32.51 32.89 -7.73
N GLY A 283 33.07 32.98 -8.92
CA GLY A 283 34.29 33.71 -9.30
C GLY A 283 34.88 32.96 -10.50
N THR A 284 34.99 33.47 -11.71
CA THR A 284 35.34 34.81 -12.20
C THR A 284 34.98 34.87 -13.68
N CYS A 285 34.31 35.91 -14.14
CA CYS A 285 34.29 36.27 -15.57
C CYS A 285 34.31 37.81 -15.69
N CYS A 286 35.53 38.34 -15.78
CA CYS A 286 35.80 39.71 -16.17
C CYS A 286 36.50 39.67 -17.55
N GLY A 287 35.89 40.33 -18.53
CA GLY A 287 36.53 41.11 -19.60
C GLY A 287 37.56 40.46 -20.53
N ARG A 288 37.22 40.40 -21.83
CA ARG A 288 38.18 40.77 -22.89
C ARG A 288 37.48 41.45 -24.06
N ARG A 289 37.84 42.72 -24.25
CA ARG A 289 37.66 43.53 -25.47
C ARG A 289 38.84 43.23 -26.40
N THR A 290 38.58 42.98 -27.68
CA THR A 290 39.41 43.40 -28.83
C THR A 290 38.56 43.27 -30.09
N GLY A 291 38.45 44.35 -30.87
CA GLY A 291 37.65 44.44 -32.09
C GLY A 291 36.71 45.63 -32.03
#